data_AF-A0A968B5M8-F1
#
_entry.id   AF-A0A968B5M8-F1
#
_cell.length_a   1.000
_cell.length_b   1.000
_cell.length_c   1.000
_cell.angle_alpha   90.00
_cell.angle_beta   90.00
_cell.angle_gamma   90.00
#
_symmetry.space_group_name_H-M   'P 1'
#
loop_
_entity.id
_entity.type
_entity.pdbx_description
1 polymer ?
#
loop_
_entity_poly.entity_id
_entity_poly.type
_entity_poly.pdbx_seq_one_letter_code
_entity_poly.pdbx_strand_id
1 'polypeptide(L)'
;MKRLLPIFIMFISLILISCGGNSTGPDTEGGGNTETATYDVQLSANPSDGGTVSPSGQNNYEEGEQINLEAQANEGYVFAGWTGDISSSDNPHALTVDQDYSISANFEIKNYELTINTEGEGAVSEKIVNQQSKEYDHGTVVELTADPAKGYTFVEWTGDVTGTDNPVQL
;
A
#
# COMPACT_ATOMS: atom_id res chain seq x y z
N MET A 1 -20.57 -19.81 18.39
CA MET A 1 -19.62 -20.54 19.27
C MET A 1 -18.70 -19.50 19.88
N LYS A 2 -18.82 -19.24 21.19
CA LYS A 2 -18.14 -18.14 21.88
C LYS A 2 -16.71 -18.59 22.24
N ARG A 3 -15.69 -17.98 21.65
CA ARG A 3 -14.29 -18.23 21.99
C ARG A 3 -13.91 -17.31 23.15
N LEU A 4 -13.50 -17.93 24.26
CA LEU A 4 -13.01 -17.26 25.46
C LEU A 4 -11.67 -16.56 25.19
N LEU A 5 -11.54 -15.35 25.72
CA LEU A 5 -10.31 -14.56 25.81
C LEU A 5 -9.44 -15.12 26.96
N PRO A 6 -8.11 -15.28 26.83
CA PRO A 6 -7.27 -15.65 27.95
C PRO A 6 -7.02 -14.42 28.86
N ILE A 7 -7.47 -14.54 30.10
CA ILE A 7 -7.15 -13.66 31.23
C ILE A 7 -5.69 -13.90 31.62
N PHE A 8 -4.82 -12.90 31.49
CA PHE A 8 -3.46 -12.96 32.02
C PHE A 8 -3.28 -11.96 33.17
N ILE A 9 -3.62 -12.47 34.35
CA ILE A 9 -3.03 -12.29 35.68
C ILE A 9 -2.16 -11.03 35.87
N MET A 10 -2.75 -10.06 36.58
CA MET A 10 -2.08 -8.93 37.23
C MET A 10 -1.26 -9.43 38.44
N PHE A 11 0.06 -9.40 38.33
CA PHE A 11 0.95 -9.66 39.48
C PHE A 11 0.98 -8.41 40.39
N ILE A 12 0.09 -8.38 41.39
CA ILE A 12 0.27 -7.52 42.57
C ILE A 12 1.36 -8.18 43.42
N SER A 13 2.56 -7.61 43.42
CA SER A 13 3.58 -7.92 44.43
C SER A 13 3.75 -6.70 45.32
N LEU A 14 2.90 -6.63 46.35
CA LEU A 14 3.00 -5.66 47.44
C LEU A 14 4.00 -6.23 48.47
N ILE A 15 5.27 -5.82 48.39
CA ILE A 15 6.24 -6.10 49.45
C ILE A 15 6.43 -4.80 50.24
N LEU A 16 5.97 -4.83 51.49
CA LEU A 16 6.15 -3.79 52.48
C LEU A 16 7.40 -4.06 53.35
N ILE A 17 8.15 -2.97 53.57
CA ILE A 17 9.01 -2.66 54.74
C ILE A 17 10.43 -3.25 54.78
N SER A 18 11.41 -2.36 54.64
CA SER A 18 12.55 -2.28 55.55
C SER A 18 13.00 -0.81 55.67
N CYS A 19 12.76 -0.21 56.85
CA CYS A 19 13.30 1.10 57.21
C CYS A 19 14.72 0.94 57.79
N GLY A 20 15.65 1.78 57.35
CA GLY A 20 16.95 1.91 58.00
C GLY A 20 17.93 2.79 57.22
N GLY A 21 17.84 4.10 57.39
CA GLY A 21 18.82 5.04 56.83
C GLY A 21 18.64 6.45 57.37
N ASN A 22 19.23 6.73 58.52
CA ASN A 22 19.35 8.09 59.05
C ASN A 22 20.43 8.85 58.26
N SER A 23 20.03 9.67 57.30
CA SER A 23 20.92 10.60 56.58
C SER A 23 20.22 11.95 56.41
N THR A 24 20.60 12.92 57.23
CA THR A 24 20.24 14.33 57.02
C THR A 24 21.15 14.90 55.92
N GLY A 25 20.68 14.83 54.68
CA GLY A 25 21.21 15.57 53.52
C GLY A 25 20.04 16.29 52.84
N PRO A 26 20.28 17.36 52.05
CA PRO A 26 19.20 18.15 51.49
C PRO A 26 18.37 17.27 50.54
N ASP A 27 17.08 17.14 50.84
CA ASP A 27 16.09 16.49 50.02
C ASP A 27 16.11 17.12 48.62
N THR A 28 16.69 16.41 47.66
CA THR A 28 16.41 16.63 46.24
C THR A 28 15.31 15.64 45.87
N GLU A 29 14.13 15.87 46.42
CA GLU A 29 12.88 15.30 45.91
C GLU A 29 12.59 15.96 44.57
N GLY A 30 12.69 15.18 43.50
CA GLY A 30 12.40 15.67 42.16
C GLY A 30 12.90 14.75 41.04
N GLY A 31 13.09 13.46 41.30
CA GLY A 31 13.17 12.47 40.23
C GLY A 31 11.77 12.19 39.72
N GLY A 32 11.15 13.17 39.07
CA GLY A 32 9.95 12.93 38.29
C GLY A 32 10.31 11.92 37.22
N ASN A 33 9.83 10.70 37.41
CA ASN A 33 9.67 9.71 36.36
C ASN A 33 8.75 10.35 35.31
N THR A 34 9.35 11.10 34.37
CA THR A 34 8.69 11.53 33.14
C THR A 34 8.37 10.28 32.35
N GLU A 35 7.16 9.79 32.55
CA GLU A 35 6.52 8.83 31.66
C GLU A 35 6.31 9.56 30.33
N THR A 36 7.07 9.17 29.30
CA THR A 36 6.90 9.71 27.95
C THR A 36 5.54 9.24 27.42
N ALA A 37 4.72 10.16 26.91
CA ALA A 37 3.48 9.78 26.26
C ALA A 37 3.78 8.93 25.02
N THR A 38 2.89 7.99 24.70
CA THR A 38 2.97 7.20 23.49
C THR A 38 1.70 7.32 22.68
N TYR A 39 1.83 7.18 21.36
CA TYR A 39 0.74 7.32 20.40
C TYR A 39 0.72 6.16 19.40
N ASP A 40 -0.48 5.82 18.94
CA ASP A 40 -0.70 4.77 17.95
C ASP A 40 -0.64 5.32 16.53
N VAL A 41 0.18 4.70 15.69
CA VAL A 41 0.24 4.95 14.25
C VAL A 41 -0.27 3.72 13.51
N GLN A 42 -1.41 3.86 12.85
CA GLN A 42 -2.02 2.87 11.98
C GLN A 42 -1.71 3.20 10.52
N LEU A 43 -0.93 2.33 9.86
CA LEU A 43 -0.61 2.45 8.44
C LEU A 43 -1.27 1.32 7.63
N SER A 44 -1.85 1.66 6.48
CA SER A 44 -2.56 0.73 5.61
C SER A 44 -2.27 0.97 4.12
N ALA A 45 -2.46 -0.05 3.29
CA ALA A 45 -2.44 0.07 1.83
C ALA A 45 -3.88 0.11 1.28
N ASN A 46 -4.12 0.95 0.28
CA ASN A 46 -5.41 1.11 -0.37
C ASN A 46 -5.28 1.21 -1.91
N PRO A 47 -5.80 0.26 -2.69
CA PRO A 47 -6.39 -0.99 -2.23
C PRO A 47 -5.32 -1.90 -1.61
N SER A 48 -5.73 -2.89 -0.81
CA SER A 48 -4.80 -3.74 -0.05
C SER A 48 -3.92 -4.63 -0.94
N ASP A 49 -4.34 -4.91 -2.16
CA ASP A 49 -3.58 -5.64 -3.18
C ASP A 49 -2.70 -4.72 -4.03
N GLY A 50 -2.86 -3.39 -3.92
CA GLY A 50 -2.11 -2.41 -4.70
C GLY A 50 -0.65 -2.25 -4.25
N GLY A 51 -0.33 -2.60 -3.01
CA GLY A 51 1.03 -2.50 -2.49
C GLY A 51 1.15 -2.87 -1.02
N THR A 52 2.32 -2.61 -0.46
CA THR A 52 2.64 -2.78 0.95
C THR A 52 3.12 -1.48 1.56
N VAL A 53 3.09 -1.41 2.89
CA VAL A 53 3.56 -0.26 3.68
C VAL A 53 4.51 -0.71 4.78
N SER A 54 5.44 0.18 5.16
CA SER A 54 6.35 0.01 6.28
C SER A 54 6.41 1.31 7.09
N PRO A 55 6.18 1.29 8.42
CA PRO A 55 5.74 0.13 9.23
C PRO A 55 4.32 -0.33 8.86
N SER A 56 4.01 -1.62 9.01
CA SER A 56 2.68 -2.14 8.65
C SER A 56 1.74 -2.23 9.86
N GLY A 57 0.45 -1.97 9.67
CA GLY A 57 -0.54 -2.15 10.74
C GLY A 57 -0.49 -1.05 11.79
N GLN A 58 -1.01 -1.35 12.99
CA GLN A 58 -0.97 -0.46 14.15
C GLN A 58 0.31 -0.71 14.96
N ASN A 59 1.06 0.36 15.22
CA ASN A 59 2.28 0.36 16.02
C ASN A 59 2.24 1.53 17.01
N ASN A 60 2.93 1.42 18.14
CA ASN A 60 2.96 2.44 19.18
C ASN A 60 4.37 3.05 19.25
N TYR A 61 4.44 4.39 19.33
CA TYR A 61 5.68 5.17 19.29
C TYR A 61 5.70 6.22 20.39
N GLU A 62 6.88 6.62 20.84
CA GLU A 62 7.03 7.70 21.83
C GLU A 62 6.73 9.07 21.20
N GLU A 63 6.18 9.99 21.99
CA GLU A 63 6.00 11.39 21.57
C GLU A 63 7.34 12.02 21.14
N GLY A 64 7.33 12.64 19.96
CA GLY A 64 8.50 13.24 19.31
C GLY A 64 9.38 12.26 18.54
N GLU A 65 9.08 10.95 18.56
CA GLU A 65 9.81 9.98 17.75
C GLU A 65 9.65 10.30 16.24
N GLN A 66 10.75 10.21 15.49
CA GLN A 66 10.75 10.42 14.06
C GLN A 66 10.80 9.06 13.35
N ILE A 67 9.75 8.74 12.60
CA ILE A 67 9.63 7.51 11.83
C ILE A 67 9.59 7.79 10.34
N ASN A 68 9.99 6.81 9.52
CA ASN A 68 9.84 6.86 8.06
C ASN A 68 8.68 5.96 7.64
N LEU A 69 7.78 6.51 6.85
CA LEU A 69 6.71 5.79 6.18
C LEU A 69 7.16 5.49 4.75
N GLU A 70 7.13 4.21 4.38
CA GLU A 70 7.49 3.73 3.05
C GLU A 70 6.32 2.96 2.43
N ALA A 71 6.04 3.22 1.16
CA ALA A 71 5.07 2.49 0.36
C ALA A 71 5.77 1.78 -0.79
N GLN A 72 5.49 0.50 -0.99
CA GLN A 72 5.99 -0.26 -2.14
C GLN A 72 4.81 -0.75 -2.96
N ALA A 73 4.69 -0.27 -4.20
CA ALA A 73 3.64 -0.71 -5.12
C ALA A 73 3.90 -2.15 -5.58
N ASN A 74 2.82 -2.92 -5.68
CA ASN A 74 2.86 -4.24 -6.31
C ASN A 74 2.91 -4.11 -7.84
N GLU A 75 3.19 -5.24 -8.52
CA GLU A 75 3.13 -5.30 -9.98
C GLU A 75 1.76 -4.84 -10.50
N GLY A 76 1.76 -4.06 -11.57
CA GLY A 76 0.55 -3.46 -12.12
C GLY A 76 0.02 -2.22 -11.40
N TYR A 77 0.63 -1.78 -10.29
CA TYR A 77 0.22 -0.59 -9.55
C TYR A 77 1.32 0.48 -9.49
N VAL A 78 0.92 1.70 -9.14
CA VAL A 78 1.80 2.84 -8.80
C VAL A 78 1.35 3.46 -7.49
N PHE A 79 2.31 3.96 -6.70
CA PHE A 79 1.99 4.74 -5.50
C PHE A 79 1.47 6.12 -5.91
N ALA A 80 0.28 6.49 -5.43
CA ALA A 80 -0.42 7.73 -5.74
C ALA A 80 -0.30 8.78 -4.62
N GLY A 81 0.03 8.36 -3.39
CA GLY A 81 0.22 9.27 -2.26
C GLY A 81 -0.33 8.75 -0.94
N TRP A 82 0.10 9.38 0.15
CA TRP A 82 -0.42 9.18 1.49
C TRP A 82 -1.65 10.07 1.74
N THR A 83 -2.68 9.52 2.38
CA THR A 83 -3.87 10.24 2.85
C THR A 83 -4.27 9.82 4.27
N GLY A 84 -5.24 10.52 4.86
CA GLY A 84 -5.72 10.29 6.22
C GLY A 84 -5.38 11.49 7.09
N ASP A 85 -4.68 11.24 8.19
CA ASP A 85 -4.17 12.31 9.06
C ASP A 85 -2.96 13.06 8.47
N ILE A 86 -2.39 12.55 7.37
CA ILE A 86 -1.41 13.26 6.54
C ILE A 86 -1.87 13.32 5.08
N SER A 87 -1.28 14.23 4.31
CA SER A 87 -1.42 14.30 2.84
C SER A 87 -0.06 14.57 2.23
N SER A 88 0.52 13.59 1.53
CA SER A 88 1.89 13.69 1.00
C SER A 88 2.07 12.80 -0.22
N SER A 89 2.85 13.26 -1.20
CA SER A 89 3.33 12.43 -2.32
C SER A 89 4.73 11.86 -2.08
N ASP A 90 5.39 12.26 -0.99
CA ASP A 90 6.77 11.84 -0.71
C ASP A 90 6.80 10.37 -0.29
N ASN A 91 7.79 9.64 -0.80
CA ASN A 91 8.01 8.24 -0.44
C ASN A 91 9.52 7.94 -0.57
N PRO A 92 10.25 7.73 0.54
CA PRO A 92 9.77 7.74 1.93
C PRO A 92 9.25 9.09 2.42
N HIS A 93 8.35 9.08 3.40
CA HIS A 93 7.88 10.27 4.12
C HIS A 93 8.29 10.22 5.60
N ALA A 94 8.97 11.25 6.10
CA ALA A 94 9.33 11.36 7.51
C ALA A 94 8.17 11.95 8.33
N LEU A 95 7.77 11.26 9.39
CA LEU A 95 6.72 11.66 10.32
C LEU A 95 7.31 11.85 11.73
N THR A 96 6.98 12.97 12.38
CA THR A 96 7.20 13.16 13.82
C THR A 96 5.92 12.81 14.56
N VAL A 97 5.97 11.86 15.48
CA VAL A 97 4.79 11.36 16.19
C VAL A 97 4.43 12.30 17.34
N ASP A 98 3.31 13.00 17.24
CA ASP A 98 2.80 13.95 18.25
C ASP A 98 1.34 13.73 18.64
N GLN A 99 0.69 12.74 18.02
CA GLN A 99 -0.68 12.30 18.26
C GLN A 99 -0.88 10.89 17.68
N ASP A 100 -2.07 10.33 17.87
CA ASP A 100 -2.47 9.12 17.14
C ASP A 100 -2.66 9.44 15.64
N TYR A 101 -2.23 8.53 14.77
CA TYR A 101 -2.30 8.66 13.32
C TYR A 101 -3.01 7.48 12.66
N SER A 102 -3.86 7.78 11.69
CA SER A 102 -4.47 6.85 10.74
C SER A 102 -4.13 7.27 9.32
N ILE A 103 -3.24 6.52 8.68
CA ILE A 103 -2.64 6.87 7.40
C ILE A 103 -2.83 5.74 6.40
N SER A 104 -3.12 6.08 5.15
CA SER A 104 -3.26 5.14 4.04
C SER A 104 -2.32 5.50 2.89
N ALA A 105 -1.54 4.53 2.42
CA ALA A 105 -0.86 4.59 1.13
C ALA A 105 -1.85 4.24 0.03
N ASN A 106 -2.09 5.17 -0.88
CA ASN A 106 -2.96 4.94 -2.01
C ASN A 106 -2.15 4.44 -3.20
N PHE A 107 -2.69 3.44 -3.87
CA PHE A 107 -2.14 2.86 -5.08
C PHE A 107 -3.17 2.91 -6.21
N GLU A 108 -2.70 3.25 -7.39
CA GLU A 108 -3.51 3.27 -8.61
C GLU A 108 -3.03 2.17 -9.55
N ILE A 109 -3.96 1.47 -10.19
CA ILE A 109 -3.61 0.50 -11.21
C ILE A 109 -3.00 1.24 -12.42
N LYS A 110 -1.94 0.70 -13.00
CA LYS A 110 -1.32 1.25 -14.21
C LYS A 110 -2.29 1.11 -15.36
N ASN A 111 -2.49 2.19 -16.09
CA ASN A 111 -3.24 2.22 -17.33
C ASN A 111 -2.26 2.29 -18.52
N TYR A 112 -2.57 1.57 -19.59
CA TYR A 112 -1.73 1.51 -20.79
C TYR A 112 -2.50 2.00 -22.02
N GLU A 113 -1.80 2.67 -22.93
CA GLU A 113 -2.36 3.05 -24.22
C GLU A 113 -2.12 1.91 -25.22
N LEU A 114 -3.18 1.50 -25.94
CA LEU A 114 -3.06 0.56 -27.05
C LEU A 114 -3.01 1.32 -28.37
N THR A 115 -1.90 1.20 -29.09
CA THR A 115 -1.74 1.77 -30.44
C THR A 115 -1.81 0.69 -31.50
N ILE A 116 -2.70 0.85 -32.46
CA ILE A 116 -2.87 -0.07 -33.59
C ILE A 116 -2.54 0.67 -34.89
N ASN A 117 -1.62 0.11 -35.66
CA ASN A 117 -1.28 0.58 -37.01
C ASN A 117 -1.62 -0.51 -38.02
N THR A 118 -2.18 -0.11 -39.16
CA THR A 118 -2.54 -1.04 -40.24
C THR A 118 -1.74 -0.72 -41.50
N GLU A 119 -1.02 -1.71 -42.02
CA GLU A 119 -0.42 -1.66 -43.35
C GLU A 119 -1.34 -2.37 -44.36
N GLY A 120 -1.83 -1.64 -45.36
CA GLY A 120 -2.83 -2.12 -46.31
C GLY A 120 -4.24 -1.59 -46.02
N GLU A 121 -5.27 -2.27 -46.53
CA GLU A 121 -6.67 -1.85 -46.39
C GLU A 121 -7.47 -2.85 -45.55
N GLY A 122 -8.17 -2.34 -44.54
CA GLY A 122 -8.96 -3.11 -43.60
C GLY A 122 -9.17 -2.34 -42.30
N ALA A 123 -9.71 -3.01 -41.30
CA ALA A 123 -9.83 -2.49 -39.95
C ALA A 123 -9.33 -3.53 -38.94
N VAL A 124 -9.10 -3.08 -37.70
CA VAL A 124 -8.91 -3.97 -36.56
C VAL A 124 -10.04 -3.71 -35.59
N SER A 125 -10.73 -4.78 -35.21
CA SER A 125 -11.77 -4.78 -34.20
C SER A 125 -11.19 -5.22 -32.86
N GLU A 126 -11.55 -4.51 -31.79
CA GLU A 126 -11.07 -4.78 -30.43
C GLU A 126 -12.18 -5.31 -29.54
N LYS A 127 -11.83 -6.25 -28.67
CA LYS A 127 -12.75 -6.82 -27.69
C LYS A 127 -12.03 -7.16 -26.40
N ILE A 128 -12.43 -6.53 -25.29
CA ILE A 128 -11.92 -6.91 -23.97
C ILE A 128 -12.54 -8.26 -23.58
N VAL A 129 -11.70 -9.29 -23.42
CA VAL A 129 -12.14 -10.67 -23.13
C VAL A 129 -12.18 -10.93 -21.63
N ASN A 130 -11.32 -10.26 -20.86
CA ASN A 130 -11.30 -10.34 -19.40
C ASN A 130 -11.27 -8.94 -18.80
N GLN A 131 -12.39 -8.48 -18.26
CA GLN A 131 -12.46 -7.23 -17.51
C GLN A 131 -12.07 -7.50 -16.06
N GLN A 132 -10.77 -7.49 -15.76
CA GLN A 132 -10.33 -7.31 -14.37
C GLN A 132 -10.50 -5.84 -13.93
N SER A 133 -10.74 -4.91 -14.86
CA SER A 133 -10.65 -3.47 -14.62
C SER A 133 -11.36 -2.62 -15.68
N LYS A 134 -11.21 -1.29 -15.60
CA LYS A 134 -11.86 -0.31 -16.48
C LYS A 134 -10.87 0.09 -17.57
N GLU A 135 -11.16 -0.20 -18.84
CA GLU A 135 -10.29 0.08 -20.02
C GLU A 135 -9.13 -0.90 -20.22
N TYR A 136 -7.89 -0.42 -20.37
CA TYR A 136 -6.64 -1.15 -20.59
C TYR A 136 -5.74 -1.12 -19.36
N ASP A 137 -6.32 -1.18 -18.16
CA ASP A 137 -5.50 -1.29 -16.96
C ASP A 137 -4.69 -2.59 -17.00
N HIS A 138 -3.57 -2.61 -16.28
CA HIS A 138 -2.69 -3.75 -16.16
C HIS A 138 -3.45 -5.06 -15.92
N GLY A 139 -3.15 -6.10 -16.71
CA GLY A 139 -3.79 -7.41 -16.61
C GLY A 139 -5.10 -7.56 -17.41
N THR A 140 -5.57 -6.49 -18.06
CA THR A 140 -6.65 -6.59 -19.05
C THR A 140 -6.17 -7.44 -20.23
N VAL A 141 -7.01 -8.39 -20.65
CA VAL A 141 -6.77 -9.17 -21.87
C VAL A 141 -7.66 -8.63 -22.99
N VAL A 142 -7.03 -8.21 -24.09
CA VAL A 142 -7.69 -7.65 -25.27
C VAL A 142 -7.54 -8.62 -26.44
N GLU A 143 -8.64 -8.94 -27.10
CA GLU A 143 -8.68 -9.69 -28.36
C GLU A 143 -8.76 -8.72 -29.54
N LEU A 144 -7.80 -8.85 -30.46
CA LEU A 144 -7.72 -8.11 -31.70
C LEU A 144 -8.10 -9.02 -32.87
N THR A 145 -9.03 -8.55 -33.68
CA THR A 145 -9.45 -9.24 -34.91
C THR A 145 -9.13 -8.36 -36.11
N ALA A 146 -8.29 -8.85 -37.02
CA ALA A 146 -8.07 -8.18 -38.28
C ALA A 146 -9.23 -8.48 -39.24
N ASP A 147 -9.80 -7.42 -39.82
CA ASP A 147 -10.89 -7.45 -40.79
C ASP A 147 -10.41 -6.88 -42.14
N PRO A 148 -9.75 -7.68 -43.01
CA PRO A 148 -9.24 -7.20 -44.29
C PRO A 148 -10.35 -6.69 -45.20
N ALA A 149 -10.08 -5.59 -45.91
CA ALA A 149 -11.00 -5.11 -46.94
C ALA A 149 -11.09 -6.10 -48.12
N LYS A 150 -12.13 -5.94 -48.95
CA LYS A 150 -12.31 -6.79 -50.13
C LYS A 150 -11.08 -6.71 -51.05
N GLY A 151 -10.50 -7.86 -51.36
CA GLY A 151 -9.30 -7.97 -52.21
C GLY A 151 -7.98 -7.94 -51.43
N TYR A 152 -8.04 -7.76 -50.11
CA TYR A 152 -6.91 -7.87 -49.19
C TYR A 152 -7.04 -9.16 -48.36
N THR A 153 -5.92 -9.64 -47.83
CA THR A 153 -5.87 -10.74 -46.86
C THR A 153 -5.04 -10.31 -45.68
N PHE A 154 -5.40 -10.78 -44.49
CA PHE A 154 -4.53 -10.68 -43.33
C PHE A 154 -3.30 -11.56 -43.57
N VAL A 155 -2.14 -11.05 -43.17
CA VAL A 155 -0.85 -11.75 -43.31
C VAL A 155 -0.33 -12.08 -41.93
N GLU A 156 -0.06 -11.06 -41.11
CA GLU A 156 0.49 -11.22 -39.77
C GLU A 156 0.26 -9.99 -38.88
N TRP A 157 0.40 -10.20 -37.58
CA TRP A 157 0.62 -9.18 -36.56
C TRP A 157 2.12 -8.97 -36.36
N THR A 158 2.50 -7.73 -36.08
CA THR A 158 3.89 -7.34 -35.75
C THR A 158 3.88 -6.32 -34.61
N GLY A 159 5.01 -6.19 -33.90
CA GLY A 159 5.16 -5.29 -32.75
C GLY A 159 5.15 -6.06 -31.44
N ASP A 160 4.39 -5.59 -30.46
CA ASP A 160 4.29 -6.23 -29.14
C ASP A 160 3.55 -7.59 -29.19
N VAL A 161 2.70 -7.76 -30.21
CA VAL A 161 2.08 -9.04 -30.58
C VAL A 161 2.59 -9.44 -31.96
N THR A 162 3.00 -10.69 -32.10
CA THR A 162 3.49 -11.24 -33.37
C THR A 162 2.80 -12.55 -33.72
N GLY A 163 2.53 -12.80 -34.99
CA GLY A 163 2.03 -14.10 -35.45
C GLY A 163 1.01 -14.00 -36.58
N THR A 164 0.54 -15.14 -37.04
CA THR A 164 -0.41 -15.23 -38.17
C THR A 164 -1.83 -15.63 -37.75
N ASP A 165 -2.03 -15.83 -36.45
CA ASP A 165 -3.35 -16.15 -35.90
C ASP A 165 -4.26 -14.91 -35.95
N ASN A 166 -5.52 -15.14 -36.33
CA ASN A 166 -6.56 -14.11 -36.35
C ASN A 166 -7.89 -14.74 -35.89
N PRO A 167 -8.43 -14.37 -34.72
CA PRO A 167 -7.99 -13.29 -33.83
C PRO A 167 -6.72 -13.61 -33.01
N VAL A 168 -6.14 -12.59 -32.38
CA VAL A 168 -5.01 -12.69 -31.42
C VAL A 168 -5.37 -12.01 -30.09
N GLN A 169 -4.72 -12.40 -28.99
CA GLN A 169 -4.90 -11.80 -27.67
C GLN A 169 -3.59 -11.22 -27.12
N LEU A 170 -3.70 -10.11 -26.39
CA LEU A 170 -2.64 -9.48 -25.59
C LEU A 170 -3.11 -9.21 -24.17
#